data_AF-A0A3A1Y3A8-F1
#
_entry.id   AF-A0A3A1Y3A8-F1
#
_cell.length_a   1.000
_cell.length_b   1.000
_cell.length_c   1.000
_cell.angle_alpha   90.00
_cell.angle_beta   90.00
_cell.angle_gamma   90.00
#
_symmetry.space_group_name_H-M   'P 1'
#
loop_
_entity.id
_entity.type
_entity.pdbx_description
1 polymer ?
#
loop_
_entity_poly.entity_id
_entity_poly.type
_entity_poly.pdbx_seq_one_letter_code
_entity_poly.pdbx_strand_id
1 'polypeptide(L)'
;MAVQMVSSLEELKLISDKENKILAYPTESVFGLGCRVDRVDLIQEILDLKERKNDKGFVIIASDLQQLKGIVDLELLPPDLIALLDMVNYHIEESPYDMYSDIPGLDFRFIDLFNQAFAYSWDQLQNKLANPDEQKPLFMKASTGEKKSLATASQEVDLYNLVYAAYHGYFSNQLILEQLGDLNLEEQALKLATVLHNSGQGLTFLLPAHPNCPEIIRGKFATVAVRLTKEEFLVSLIETMGGALISTSANHSGSQSLTSAEQVEDMLVSDSRVYLQERVLLLNQPVIYPEEFGIKESILINLLPDSVMQVLKLRGGTVPETGVARNLPDLFLPNLGLDLEEPDQAICYALLRFLIAPEFTIFAVGTIYNYLADPDVEHNEEQLFALVKNLAYSFLGN
;
A
#
# COMPACT_ATOMS: atom_id res chain seq x y z
N MET A 1 35.22 -9.69 -10.31
CA MET A 1 34.73 -8.74 -11.33
C MET A 1 33.61 -7.95 -10.69
N ALA A 2 33.42 -6.68 -11.08
CA ALA A 2 32.49 -5.79 -10.41
C ALA A 2 31.09 -5.86 -11.02
N VAL A 3 30.06 -5.74 -10.20
CA VAL A 3 28.67 -5.53 -10.65
C VAL A 3 28.64 -4.28 -11.53
N GLN A 4 27.89 -4.32 -12.63
CA GLN A 4 27.80 -3.17 -13.52
C GLN A 4 26.87 -2.11 -12.90
N MET A 5 27.48 -1.09 -12.30
CA MET A 5 26.77 0.06 -11.74
C MET A 5 26.34 1.03 -12.83
N VAL A 6 25.12 1.55 -12.68
CA VAL A 6 24.53 2.56 -13.56
C VAL A 6 24.08 3.73 -12.69
N SER A 7 24.59 4.92 -12.97
CA SER A 7 24.38 6.10 -12.14
C SER A 7 23.07 6.83 -12.40
N SER A 8 22.44 6.65 -13.57
CA SER A 8 21.16 7.32 -13.89
C SER A 8 20.34 6.59 -14.95
N LEU A 9 19.08 7.00 -15.15
CA LEU A 9 18.25 6.47 -16.23
C LEU A 9 18.76 6.88 -17.61
N GLU A 10 19.42 8.04 -17.75
CA GLU A 10 20.09 8.46 -18.98
C GLU A 10 21.24 7.52 -19.33
N GLU A 11 22.05 7.14 -18.35
CA GLU A 11 23.11 6.16 -18.55
C GLU A 11 22.52 4.79 -18.89
N LEU A 12 21.46 4.37 -18.20
CA LEU A 12 20.75 3.12 -18.50
C LEU A 12 20.28 3.12 -19.96
N LYS A 13 19.65 4.21 -20.43
CA LYS A 13 19.16 4.34 -21.81
C LYS A 13 20.25 4.08 -22.85
N LEU A 14 21.50 4.47 -22.58
CA LEU A 14 22.65 4.30 -23.47
C LEU A 14 23.15 2.86 -23.57
N ILE A 15 22.77 1.97 -22.64
CA ILE A 15 23.14 0.56 -22.69
C ILE A 15 22.29 -0.15 -23.76
N SER A 16 22.96 -0.70 -24.78
CA SER A 16 22.31 -1.26 -25.98
C SER A 16 21.57 -2.57 -25.71
N ASP A 17 22.05 -3.39 -24.78
CA ASP A 17 21.49 -4.69 -24.43
C ASP A 17 20.75 -4.69 -23.08
N LYS A 18 20.38 -3.52 -22.55
CA LYS A 18 19.71 -3.37 -21.24
C LYS A 18 18.48 -4.27 -21.06
N GLU A 19 17.71 -4.48 -22.13
CA GLU A 19 16.52 -5.34 -22.13
C GLU A 19 16.85 -6.83 -21.92
N ASN A 20 18.13 -7.22 -22.13
CA ASN A 20 18.70 -8.53 -21.87
C ASN A 20 19.40 -8.66 -20.52
N LYS A 21 19.16 -7.72 -19.60
CA LYS A 21 19.76 -7.69 -18.27
C LYS A 21 18.69 -7.76 -17.19
N ILE A 22 19.11 -8.26 -16.04
CA ILE A 22 18.38 -8.10 -14.78
C ILE A 22 18.71 -6.70 -14.26
N LEU A 23 17.71 -5.99 -13.77
CA LEU A 23 17.87 -4.72 -13.08
C LEU A 23 17.77 -4.92 -11.59
N ALA A 24 18.70 -4.33 -10.85
CA ALA A 24 18.49 -3.95 -9.46
C ALA A 24 18.25 -2.44 -9.41
N TYR A 25 17.10 -2.01 -8.91
CA TYR A 25 16.65 -0.63 -8.99
C TYR A 25 15.93 -0.19 -7.71
N PRO A 26 16.04 1.09 -7.32
CA PRO A 26 15.26 1.60 -6.21
C PRO A 26 13.77 1.57 -6.54
N THR A 27 12.97 1.27 -5.54
CA THR A 27 11.54 1.53 -5.53
C THR A 27 11.24 2.54 -4.44
N GLU A 28 9.99 2.59 -3.98
CA GLU A 28 9.49 3.54 -2.99
C GLU A 28 10.26 3.46 -1.67
N SER A 29 10.63 2.26 -1.24
CA SER A 29 11.24 2.03 0.08
C SER A 29 12.36 1.00 0.09
N VAL A 30 12.40 0.13 -0.92
CA VAL A 30 13.35 -0.98 -1.00
C VAL A 30 13.87 -1.10 -2.42
N PHE A 31 14.98 -1.79 -2.60
CA PHE A 31 15.45 -2.16 -3.92
C PHE A 31 14.61 -3.32 -4.48
N GLY A 32 14.20 -3.18 -5.73
CA GLY A 32 13.65 -4.24 -6.56
C GLY A 32 14.75 -4.92 -7.36
N LEU A 33 14.57 -6.22 -7.60
CA LEU A 33 15.33 -7.04 -8.54
C LEU A 33 14.34 -7.57 -9.58
N GLY A 34 14.59 -7.28 -10.85
CA GLY A 34 13.59 -7.46 -11.89
C GLY A 34 14.13 -7.51 -13.30
N CYS A 35 13.26 -7.84 -14.25
CA CYS A 35 13.55 -7.79 -15.69
C CYS A 35 12.24 -7.60 -16.45
N ARG A 36 12.28 -7.39 -17.77
CA ARG A 36 11.05 -7.30 -18.56
C ARG A 36 10.23 -8.58 -18.50
N VAL A 37 8.90 -8.45 -18.52
CA VAL A 37 7.99 -9.61 -18.36
C VAL A 37 8.13 -10.65 -19.48
N ASP A 38 8.57 -10.24 -20.67
CA ASP A 38 8.75 -11.10 -21.84
C ASP A 38 10.06 -11.91 -21.80
N ARG A 39 10.90 -11.69 -20.76
CA ARG A 39 12.20 -12.34 -20.59
C ARG A 39 12.18 -13.47 -19.59
N VAL A 40 11.45 -14.52 -19.96
CA VAL A 40 11.32 -15.77 -19.18
C VAL A 40 12.69 -16.38 -18.83
N ASP A 41 13.67 -16.26 -19.72
CA ASP A 41 15.05 -16.68 -19.48
C ASP A 41 15.68 -15.96 -18.28
N LEU A 42 15.47 -14.65 -18.16
CA LEU A 42 15.98 -13.83 -17.05
C LEU A 42 15.18 -14.03 -15.76
N ILE A 43 13.88 -14.33 -15.84
CA ILE A 43 13.06 -14.63 -14.65
C ILE A 43 13.61 -15.88 -13.94
N GLN A 44 14.05 -16.89 -14.70
CA GLN A 44 14.68 -18.07 -14.12
C GLN A 44 16.00 -17.72 -13.42
N GLU A 45 16.84 -16.87 -14.02
CA GLU A 45 18.07 -16.39 -13.39
C GLU A 45 17.79 -15.59 -12.09
N ILE A 46 16.70 -14.82 -12.03
CA ILE A 46 16.25 -14.13 -10.80
C ILE A 46 15.83 -15.13 -9.71
N LEU A 47 15.10 -16.20 -10.07
CA LEU A 47 14.74 -17.26 -9.11
C LEU A 47 16.00 -17.92 -8.54
N ASP A 48 16.97 -18.19 -9.40
CA ASP A 48 18.24 -18.80 -9.02
C ASP A 48 19.03 -17.89 -8.08
N LEU A 49 19.16 -16.59 -8.40
CA LEU A 49 19.79 -15.58 -7.55
C LEU A 49 19.15 -15.51 -6.15
N LYS A 50 17.82 -15.59 -6.08
CA LYS A 50 17.07 -15.46 -4.83
C LYS A 50 16.91 -16.74 -4.05
N GLU A 51 17.38 -17.87 -4.59
CA GLU A 51 17.09 -19.22 -4.09
C GLU A 51 15.59 -19.44 -3.86
N ARG A 52 14.79 -18.89 -4.77
CA ARG A 52 13.33 -18.80 -4.63
C ARG A 52 12.67 -19.93 -5.41
N LYS A 53 11.71 -20.61 -4.78
CA LYS A 53 10.83 -21.57 -5.46
C LYS A 53 9.85 -20.86 -6.41
N ASN A 54 9.53 -21.53 -7.50
CA ASN A 54 8.60 -21.04 -8.54
C ASN A 54 7.11 -21.15 -8.15
N ASP A 55 6.79 -21.53 -6.91
CA ASP A 55 5.41 -21.68 -6.44
C ASP A 55 4.75 -20.33 -6.08
N LYS A 56 5.56 -19.29 -5.88
CA LYS A 56 5.12 -17.92 -5.58
C LYS A 56 5.18 -17.06 -6.83
N GLY A 57 4.06 -16.43 -7.20
CA GLY A 57 4.03 -15.44 -8.27
C GLY A 57 4.92 -14.23 -8.00
N PHE A 58 5.24 -13.51 -9.06
CA PHE A 58 5.97 -12.24 -9.01
C PHE A 58 5.01 -11.04 -8.97
N VAL A 59 5.53 -9.90 -8.51
CA VAL A 59 4.89 -8.61 -8.75
C VAL A 59 5.29 -8.13 -10.13
N ILE A 60 4.34 -7.60 -10.90
CA ILE A 60 4.59 -6.94 -12.17
C ILE A 60 4.40 -5.45 -11.94
N ILE A 61 5.40 -4.64 -12.24
CA ILE A 61 5.31 -3.18 -12.21
C ILE A 61 5.10 -2.70 -13.65
N ALA A 62 4.06 -1.91 -13.85
CA ALA A 62 3.68 -1.33 -15.13
C ALA A 62 3.26 0.13 -14.94
N SER A 63 3.38 0.95 -15.96
CA SER A 63 2.88 2.34 -15.98
C SER A 63 1.57 2.48 -16.75
N ASP A 64 1.24 1.48 -17.59
CA ASP A 64 0.04 1.45 -18.41
C ASP A 64 -0.53 0.03 -18.53
N LEU A 65 -1.85 -0.10 -18.50
CA LEU A 65 -2.54 -1.40 -18.56
C LEU A 65 -2.25 -2.17 -19.86
N GLN A 66 -1.97 -1.50 -20.98
CA GLN A 66 -1.63 -2.16 -22.24
C GLN A 66 -0.31 -2.92 -22.16
N GLN A 67 0.60 -2.53 -21.27
CA GLN A 67 1.86 -3.24 -21.04
C GLN A 67 1.64 -4.63 -20.42
N LEU A 68 0.45 -4.86 -19.84
CA LEU A 68 0.08 -6.13 -19.19
C LEU A 68 -0.64 -7.09 -20.14
N LYS A 69 -0.82 -6.70 -21.42
CA LYS A 69 -1.52 -7.52 -22.40
C LYS A 69 -0.85 -8.89 -22.55
N GLY A 70 -1.66 -9.95 -22.45
CA GLY A 70 -1.18 -11.34 -22.52
C GLY A 70 -0.67 -11.89 -21.18
N ILE A 71 -0.52 -11.04 -20.16
CA ILE A 71 -0.22 -11.43 -18.77
C ILE A 71 -1.44 -11.29 -17.88
N VAL A 72 -2.17 -10.17 -17.99
CA VAL A 72 -3.47 -9.94 -17.33
C VAL A 72 -4.60 -10.16 -18.33
N ASP A 73 -5.68 -10.79 -17.88
CA ASP A 73 -6.93 -10.87 -18.62
C ASP A 73 -7.72 -9.57 -18.48
N LEU A 74 -7.40 -8.59 -19.32
CA LEU A 74 -8.00 -7.26 -19.28
C LEU A 74 -9.53 -7.29 -19.54
N GLU A 75 -10.05 -8.32 -20.19
CA GLU A 75 -11.49 -8.48 -20.46
C GLU A 75 -12.29 -8.82 -19.19
N LEU A 76 -11.62 -9.38 -18.18
CA LEU A 76 -12.21 -9.69 -16.89
C LEU A 76 -12.11 -8.53 -15.88
N LEU A 77 -11.48 -7.41 -16.25
CA LEU A 77 -11.36 -6.25 -15.36
C LEU A 77 -12.64 -5.42 -15.37
N PRO A 78 -13.29 -5.22 -14.19
CA PRO A 78 -14.39 -4.27 -14.08
C PRO A 78 -13.96 -2.84 -14.43
N PRO A 79 -14.81 -2.01 -15.06
CA PRO A 79 -14.49 -0.62 -15.39
C PRO A 79 -14.03 0.20 -14.17
N ASP A 80 -14.67 -0.01 -13.02
CA ASP A 80 -14.33 0.71 -11.79
C ASP A 80 -12.95 0.32 -11.26
N LEU A 81 -12.54 -0.95 -11.41
CA LEU A 81 -11.21 -1.39 -11.05
C LEU A 81 -10.16 -0.80 -12.01
N ILE A 82 -10.47 -0.68 -13.30
CA ILE A 82 -9.59 -0.02 -14.28
C ILE A 82 -9.35 1.43 -13.89
N ALA A 83 -10.42 2.17 -13.59
CA ALA A 83 -10.31 3.57 -13.20
C ALA A 83 -9.58 3.72 -11.85
N LEU A 84 -9.84 2.83 -10.88
CA LEU A 84 -9.08 2.77 -9.62
C LEU A 84 -7.59 2.56 -9.84
N LEU A 85 -7.20 1.63 -10.71
CA LEU A 85 -5.80 1.37 -11.02
C LEU A 85 -5.10 2.60 -11.61
N ASP A 86 -5.82 3.45 -12.34
CA ASP A 86 -5.29 4.70 -12.89
C ASP A 86 -5.12 5.81 -11.84
N MET A 87 -5.77 5.67 -10.68
CA MET A 87 -5.81 6.68 -9.61
C MET A 87 -4.79 6.49 -8.49
N VAL A 88 -4.10 5.35 -8.47
CA VAL A 88 -3.23 4.93 -7.35
C VAL A 88 -1.76 5.03 -7.72
N ASN A 89 -0.88 5.02 -6.71
CA ASN A 89 0.58 4.99 -6.86
C ASN A 89 1.17 6.22 -7.56
N TYR A 90 0.63 7.41 -7.31
CA TYR A 90 1.27 8.68 -7.66
C TYR A 90 2.46 8.97 -6.74
N HIS A 91 3.33 9.87 -7.20
CA HIS A 91 4.28 10.50 -6.29
C HIS A 91 3.50 11.22 -5.17
N ILE A 92 3.99 11.13 -3.93
CA ILE A 92 3.23 11.55 -2.73
C ILE A 92 2.73 13.01 -2.80
N GLU A 93 3.47 13.88 -3.49
CA GLU A 93 3.16 15.30 -3.65
C GLU A 93 2.30 15.63 -4.88
N GLU A 94 2.08 14.68 -5.79
CA GLU A 94 1.58 14.96 -7.15
C GLU A 94 0.26 14.26 -7.51
N SER A 95 -0.41 13.59 -6.56
CA SER A 95 -1.69 12.96 -6.83
C SER A 95 -2.71 13.99 -7.35
N PRO A 96 -3.22 13.86 -8.59
CA PRO A 96 -4.12 14.84 -9.18
C PRO A 96 -5.58 14.68 -8.73
N TYR A 97 -5.86 13.70 -7.87
CA TYR A 97 -7.22 13.35 -7.44
C TYR A 97 -7.52 13.95 -6.08
N ASP A 98 -8.63 14.68 -6.02
CA ASP A 98 -9.19 15.18 -4.77
C ASP A 98 -9.65 14.00 -3.91
N MET A 99 -9.35 14.07 -2.61
CA MET A 99 -9.81 13.05 -1.69
C MET A 99 -11.35 13.11 -1.66
N TYR A 100 -12.00 11.94 -1.70
CA TYR A 100 -13.44 11.75 -1.43
C TYR A 100 -14.46 12.05 -2.55
N SER A 101 -14.14 12.77 -3.63
CA SER A 101 -15.17 13.26 -4.57
C SER A 101 -15.45 12.36 -5.79
N ASP A 102 -14.43 11.71 -6.38
CA ASP A 102 -14.58 10.98 -7.66
C ASP A 102 -13.96 9.56 -7.63
N ILE A 103 -14.25 8.75 -6.61
CA ILE A 103 -13.68 7.40 -6.50
C ILE A 103 -14.53 6.37 -7.30
N PRO A 104 -13.96 5.69 -8.30
CA PRO A 104 -14.68 4.75 -9.16
C PRO A 104 -15.22 3.53 -8.40
N GLY A 105 -16.47 3.17 -8.69
CA GLY A 105 -17.13 2.00 -8.13
C GLY A 105 -17.44 2.07 -6.64
N LEU A 106 -17.39 3.26 -6.04
CA LEU A 106 -18.00 3.52 -4.74
C LEU A 106 -19.45 3.95 -4.92
N ASP A 107 -20.33 3.44 -4.06
CA ASP A 107 -21.73 3.89 -4.03
C ASP A 107 -21.80 5.30 -3.44
N PHE A 108 -22.56 6.19 -4.08
CA PHE A 108 -22.73 7.56 -3.60
C PHE A 108 -23.24 7.61 -2.16
N ARG A 109 -24.11 6.68 -1.74
CA ARG A 109 -24.60 6.63 -0.35
C ARG A 109 -23.48 6.23 0.60
N PHE A 110 -22.58 5.34 0.18
CA PHE A 110 -21.41 4.99 0.98
C PHE A 110 -20.47 6.19 1.16
N ILE A 111 -20.19 6.93 0.08
CA ILE A 111 -19.39 8.17 0.14
C ILE A 111 -20.06 9.19 1.06
N ASP A 112 -21.36 9.42 0.90
CA ASP A 112 -22.13 10.37 1.72
C ASP A 112 -22.12 9.99 3.21
N LEU A 113 -22.33 8.71 3.52
CA LEU A 113 -22.25 8.19 4.88
C LEU A 113 -20.83 8.26 5.45
N PHE A 114 -19.81 7.95 4.65
CA PHE A 114 -18.42 8.12 5.05
C PHE A 114 -18.13 9.59 5.39
N ASN A 115 -18.55 10.53 4.54
CA ASN A 115 -18.36 11.96 4.74
C ASN A 115 -19.13 12.48 5.96
N GLN A 116 -20.36 12.01 6.20
CA GLN A 116 -21.13 12.35 7.39
C GLN A 116 -20.48 11.81 8.67
N ALA A 117 -20.07 10.55 8.66
CA ALA A 117 -19.40 9.91 9.78
C ALA A 117 -18.04 10.56 10.07
N PHE A 118 -17.34 10.99 9.01
CA PHE A 118 -16.11 11.76 9.06
C PHE A 118 -16.31 13.15 9.65
N ALA A 119 -17.26 13.93 9.13
CA ALA A 119 -17.59 15.24 9.65
C ALA A 119 -17.99 15.17 11.14
N TYR A 120 -18.79 14.17 11.50
CA TYR A 120 -19.16 13.93 12.89
C TYR A 120 -17.95 13.58 13.77
N SER A 121 -17.09 12.67 13.34
CA SER A 121 -15.87 12.27 14.08
C SER A 121 -14.90 13.45 14.23
N TRP A 122 -14.79 14.28 13.18
CA TRP A 122 -14.00 15.50 13.18
C TRP A 122 -14.57 16.55 14.13
N ASP A 123 -15.87 16.80 14.11
CA ASP A 123 -16.54 17.71 15.04
C ASP A 123 -16.39 17.24 16.50
N GLN A 124 -16.48 15.93 16.76
CA GLN A 124 -16.23 15.35 18.08
C GLN A 124 -14.78 15.56 18.52
N LEU A 125 -13.82 15.33 17.63
CA LEU A 125 -12.40 15.58 17.89
C LEU A 125 -12.18 17.08 18.19
N GLN A 126 -12.71 17.97 17.36
CA GLN A 126 -12.60 19.42 17.53
C GLN A 126 -13.24 19.91 18.84
N ASN A 127 -14.43 19.41 19.20
CA ASN A 127 -15.12 19.77 20.43
C ASN A 127 -14.40 19.28 21.69
N LYS A 128 -13.85 18.06 21.66
CA LYS A 128 -13.03 17.51 22.75
C LYS A 128 -11.67 18.20 22.87
N LEU A 129 -11.06 18.55 21.75
CA LEU A 129 -9.92 19.45 21.73
C LEU A 129 -10.36 20.79 22.36
N ALA A 130 -11.51 21.37 22.00
CA ALA A 130 -11.92 22.67 22.55
C ALA A 130 -12.28 22.68 24.06
N ASN A 131 -12.68 21.56 24.68
CA ASN A 131 -13.14 21.48 26.07
C ASN A 131 -12.38 20.43 26.92
N PRO A 132 -11.44 20.86 27.80
CA PRO A 132 -10.64 19.97 28.66
C PRO A 132 -11.44 19.11 29.65
N ASP A 133 -12.62 19.55 30.10
CA ASP A 133 -13.39 18.84 31.13
C ASP A 133 -14.25 17.67 30.60
N GLU A 134 -14.34 17.48 29.28
CA GLU A 134 -14.99 16.30 28.66
C GLU A 134 -14.00 15.15 28.36
N GLN A 135 -12.80 15.21 28.97
CA GLN A 135 -11.76 14.19 28.96
C GLN A 135 -12.19 12.94 29.72
N LYS A 136 -12.77 11.98 28.99
CA LYS A 136 -12.30 10.60 29.19
C LYS A 136 -11.16 10.37 28.20
N PRO A 137 -10.14 9.58 28.57
CA PRO A 137 -9.18 9.09 27.60
C PRO A 137 -9.96 8.45 26.44
N LEU A 138 -9.36 8.39 25.25
CA LEU A 138 -9.82 7.51 24.17
C LEU A 138 -9.70 6.04 24.62
N PHE A 139 -10.47 5.64 25.63
CA PHE A 139 -10.82 4.27 25.92
C PHE A 139 -12.22 4.09 25.34
N MET A 140 -12.33 3.67 24.08
CA MET A 140 -13.54 2.96 23.72
C MET A 140 -13.43 1.61 24.40
N LYS A 141 -14.44 1.29 25.24
CA LYS A 141 -14.48 -0.01 25.89
C LYS A 141 -14.35 -1.08 24.81
N ALA A 142 -13.23 -1.81 24.85
CA ALA A 142 -13.13 -3.10 24.20
C ALA A 142 -14.41 -3.87 24.54
N SER A 143 -15.22 -4.15 23.52
CA SER A 143 -16.40 -4.99 23.63
C SER A 143 -15.92 -6.43 23.82
N THR A 144 -15.34 -6.67 24.99
CA THR A 144 -15.16 -8.00 25.53
C THR A 144 -16.55 -8.56 25.80
N GLY A 145 -17.09 -9.28 24.83
CA GLY A 145 -17.94 -10.45 25.06
C GLY A 145 -19.37 -10.26 25.57
N GLU A 146 -19.93 -9.06 25.72
CA GLU A 146 -21.36 -8.92 26.02
C GLU A 146 -22.13 -8.20 24.91
N LYS A 147 -23.05 -8.94 24.29
CA LYS A 147 -24.10 -8.42 23.39
C LYS A 147 -24.92 -7.36 24.12
N LYS A 148 -24.53 -6.09 24.03
CA LYS A 148 -25.42 -4.99 24.36
C LYS A 148 -26.28 -4.65 23.15
N SER A 149 -27.58 -4.82 23.32
CA SER A 149 -28.63 -4.35 22.43
C SER A 149 -28.47 -2.83 22.19
N LEU A 150 -27.97 -2.45 21.02
CA LEU A 150 -28.06 -1.11 20.45
C LEU A 150 -29.50 -0.88 19.97
N ALA A 151 -30.39 -0.62 20.91
CA ALA A 151 -31.75 -0.18 20.62
C ALA A 151 -31.91 1.22 21.20
N THR A 152 -31.39 2.24 20.49
CA THR A 152 -31.86 3.65 20.49
C THR A 152 -30.92 4.66 19.80
N ALA A 153 -29.81 4.26 19.15
CA ALA A 153 -29.04 5.21 18.34
C ALA A 153 -29.65 5.29 16.93
N SER A 154 -30.22 6.45 16.62
CA SER A 154 -30.62 6.86 15.28
C SER A 154 -29.46 6.71 14.30
N GLN A 155 -29.63 5.86 13.26
CA GLN A 155 -28.96 5.87 11.94
C GLN A 155 -27.59 6.59 11.84
N GLU A 156 -26.62 6.26 12.68
CA GLU A 156 -25.24 6.76 12.57
C GLU A 156 -24.34 5.58 12.21
N VAL A 157 -23.79 5.61 10.99
CA VAL A 157 -22.75 4.69 10.58
C VAL A 157 -21.47 5.15 11.25
N ASP A 158 -20.96 4.35 12.16
CA ASP A 158 -19.75 4.65 12.90
C ASP A 158 -18.51 4.44 12.00
N LEU A 159 -17.82 5.53 11.68
CA LEU A 159 -16.58 5.53 10.90
C LEU A 159 -15.52 4.62 11.52
N TYR A 160 -15.49 4.52 12.84
CA TYR A 160 -14.62 3.61 13.55
C TYR A 160 -14.89 2.17 13.15
N ASN A 161 -16.15 1.73 13.16
CA ASN A 161 -16.50 0.36 12.77
C ASN A 161 -16.21 0.08 11.29
N LEU A 162 -16.34 1.09 10.43
CA LEU A 162 -16.02 0.98 9.00
C LEU A 162 -14.53 0.76 8.76
N VAL A 163 -13.68 1.62 9.35
CA VAL A 163 -12.22 1.54 9.24
C VAL A 163 -11.68 0.32 9.99
N TYR A 164 -12.27 -0.04 11.14
CA TYR A 164 -11.91 -1.23 11.92
C TYR A 164 -12.19 -2.53 11.17
N ALA A 165 -13.37 -2.66 10.56
CA ALA A 165 -13.72 -3.83 9.77
C ALA A 165 -12.80 -3.95 8.54
N ALA A 166 -12.42 -2.83 7.93
CA ALA A 166 -11.45 -2.75 6.83
C ALA A 166 -10.04 -3.16 7.28
N TYR A 167 -9.59 -2.64 8.42
CA TYR A 167 -8.29 -2.93 9.03
C TYR A 167 -8.10 -4.41 9.36
N HIS A 168 -9.15 -5.09 9.83
CA HIS A 168 -9.04 -6.48 10.23
C HIS A 168 -9.56 -7.49 9.19
N GLY A 169 -10.07 -7.04 8.04
CA GLY A 169 -10.74 -7.91 7.09
C GLY A 169 -11.94 -8.66 7.69
N TYR A 170 -12.53 -8.12 8.77
CA TYR A 170 -13.67 -8.71 9.46
C TYR A 170 -14.96 -7.96 9.09
N PHE A 171 -15.48 -8.19 7.90
CA PHE A 171 -16.79 -7.66 7.51
C PHE A 171 -17.89 -8.71 7.72
N SER A 172 -18.05 -9.17 8.96
CA SER A 172 -19.20 -10.01 9.36
C SER A 172 -20.14 -9.33 10.33
N ASN A 173 -19.99 -8.01 10.56
CA ASN A 173 -20.87 -7.29 11.46
C ASN A 173 -22.24 -7.06 10.80
N GLN A 174 -23.12 -8.04 11.00
CA GLN A 174 -24.47 -8.14 10.45
C GLN A 174 -25.30 -6.86 10.65
N LEU A 175 -25.04 -6.11 11.73
CA LEU A 175 -25.76 -4.88 12.07
C LEU A 175 -25.49 -3.70 11.12
N ILE A 176 -24.26 -3.57 10.58
CA ILE A 176 -23.87 -2.50 9.65
C ILE A 176 -24.41 -2.79 8.26
N LEU A 177 -24.37 -4.07 7.86
CA LEU A 177 -24.93 -4.56 6.60
C LEU A 177 -26.47 -4.40 6.56
N GLU A 178 -27.15 -4.59 7.69
CA GLU A 178 -28.61 -4.43 7.81
C GLU A 178 -29.11 -2.98 7.60
N GLN A 179 -28.31 -1.96 7.95
CA GLN A 179 -28.70 -0.55 7.80
C GLN A 179 -28.41 0.03 6.40
N LEU A 180 -27.53 -0.62 5.62
CA LEU A 180 -27.00 -0.10 4.36
C LEU A 180 -27.56 -0.79 3.10
N GLY A 181 -28.15 -1.98 3.24
CA GLY A 181 -28.77 -2.74 2.15
C GLY A 181 -27.75 -3.53 1.33
N ASP A 182 -28.01 -3.76 0.03
CA ASP A 182 -27.20 -4.58 -0.91
C ASP A 182 -25.79 -4.02 -1.25
N LEU A 183 -25.26 -3.10 -0.44
CA LEU A 183 -23.95 -2.49 -0.66
C LEU A 183 -22.83 -3.43 -0.23
N ASN A 184 -21.93 -3.79 -1.15
CA ASN A 184 -20.71 -4.54 -0.82
C ASN A 184 -19.72 -3.62 -0.07
N LEU A 185 -19.91 -3.47 1.24
CA LEU A 185 -19.20 -2.52 2.09
C LEU A 185 -17.69 -2.80 2.17
N GLU A 186 -17.29 -4.07 2.18
CA GLU A 186 -15.89 -4.50 2.26
C GLU A 186 -15.10 -4.01 1.04
N GLU A 187 -15.63 -4.30 -0.14
CA GLU A 187 -15.02 -3.88 -1.39
C GLU A 187 -14.96 -2.35 -1.51
N GLN A 188 -16.02 -1.65 -1.08
CA GLN A 188 -16.08 -0.19 -1.11
C GLN A 188 -15.11 0.45 -0.11
N ALA A 189 -15.02 -0.05 1.12
CA ALA A 189 -14.06 0.43 2.11
C ALA A 189 -12.62 0.17 1.68
N LEU A 190 -12.36 -0.99 1.06
CA LEU A 190 -11.04 -1.32 0.55
C LEU A 190 -10.66 -0.46 -0.65
N LYS A 191 -11.57 -0.22 -1.60
CA LYS A 191 -11.38 0.75 -2.71
C LYS A 191 -11.09 2.15 -2.19
N LEU A 192 -11.87 2.62 -1.22
CA LEU A 192 -11.71 3.92 -0.59
C LEU A 192 -10.35 4.05 0.11
N ALA A 193 -10.00 3.09 0.97
CA ALA A 193 -8.71 3.07 1.66
C ALA A 193 -7.55 3.04 0.66
N THR A 194 -7.68 2.25 -0.41
CA THR A 194 -6.69 2.16 -1.48
C THR A 194 -6.44 3.50 -2.18
N VAL A 195 -7.50 4.23 -2.59
CA VAL A 195 -7.33 5.54 -3.26
C VAL A 195 -6.79 6.60 -2.33
N LEU A 196 -7.29 6.64 -1.10
CA LEU A 196 -6.93 7.68 -0.15
C LEU A 196 -5.57 7.43 0.52
N HIS A 197 -4.98 6.25 0.34
CA HIS A 197 -3.66 5.91 0.85
C HIS A 197 -2.55 6.54 0.00
N ASN A 198 -2.43 7.88 0.07
CA ASN A 198 -1.35 8.64 -0.55
C ASN A 198 -0.09 8.62 0.32
N SER A 199 0.46 7.43 0.57
CA SER A 199 1.49 7.22 1.58
C SER A 199 2.91 7.11 1.05
N GLY A 200 3.07 7.15 -0.27
CA GLY A 200 4.27 6.66 -0.95
C GLY A 200 4.42 5.12 -0.89
N GLN A 201 3.60 4.39 -0.13
CA GLN A 201 3.55 2.93 -0.18
C GLN A 201 2.82 2.50 -1.44
N GLY A 202 3.51 1.84 -2.37
CA GLY A 202 2.76 1.40 -3.54
C GLY A 202 1.87 0.21 -3.26
N LEU A 203 0.79 0.17 -4.02
CA LEU A 203 -0.31 -0.76 -3.94
C LEU A 203 -0.20 -1.72 -5.12
N THR A 204 -0.17 -3.00 -4.80
CA THR A 204 -0.13 -4.09 -5.76
C THR A 204 -1.48 -4.80 -5.74
N PHE A 205 -2.15 -4.87 -6.88
CA PHE A 205 -3.45 -5.50 -7.03
C PHE A 205 -3.33 -6.90 -7.61
N LEU A 206 -4.11 -7.84 -7.08
CA LEU A 206 -4.32 -9.13 -7.71
C LEU A 206 -5.29 -8.96 -8.87
N LEU A 207 -4.76 -9.13 -10.08
CA LEU A 207 -5.52 -9.05 -11.33
C LEU A 207 -5.67 -10.46 -11.93
N PRO A 208 -6.73 -10.71 -12.73
CA PRO A 208 -6.96 -12.02 -13.31
C PRO A 208 -5.81 -12.37 -14.26
N ALA A 209 -5.18 -13.53 -14.07
CA ALA A 209 -4.13 -13.96 -14.97
C ALA A 209 -4.73 -14.31 -16.33
N HIS A 210 -4.09 -13.84 -17.40
CA HIS A 210 -4.43 -14.26 -18.75
C HIS A 210 -4.21 -15.77 -18.89
N PRO A 211 -5.05 -16.52 -19.65
CA PRO A 211 -4.89 -17.97 -19.81
C PRO A 211 -3.51 -18.41 -20.33
N ASN A 212 -2.86 -17.55 -21.12
CA ASN A 212 -1.51 -17.78 -21.66
C ASN A 212 -0.39 -17.20 -20.78
N CYS A 213 -0.71 -16.65 -19.60
CA CYS A 213 0.29 -16.13 -18.69
C CYS A 213 1.22 -17.27 -18.21
N PRO A 214 2.54 -17.15 -18.43
CA PRO A 214 3.51 -18.16 -18.01
C PRO A 214 3.41 -18.49 -16.51
N GLU A 215 3.46 -19.77 -16.17
CA GLU A 215 3.44 -20.24 -14.78
C GLU A 215 4.62 -19.69 -13.97
N ILE A 216 5.78 -19.46 -14.61
CA ILE A 216 6.94 -18.84 -13.96
C ILE A 216 6.68 -17.40 -13.47
N ILE A 217 5.66 -16.72 -14.02
CA ILE A 217 5.26 -15.36 -13.61
C ILE A 217 4.18 -15.43 -12.53
N ARG A 218 3.10 -16.18 -12.78
CA ARG A 218 1.93 -16.25 -11.88
C ARG A 218 2.06 -17.29 -10.76
N GLY A 219 3.08 -18.14 -10.80
CA GLY A 219 3.20 -19.30 -9.93
C GLY A 219 1.96 -20.22 -10.02
N LYS A 220 1.54 -20.77 -8.87
CA LYS A 220 0.34 -21.62 -8.78
C LYS A 220 -0.99 -20.86 -8.85
N PHE A 221 -0.96 -19.53 -9.00
CA PHE A 221 -2.16 -18.70 -8.85
C PHE A 221 -2.91 -18.51 -10.17
N ALA A 222 -4.22 -18.31 -10.08
CA ALA A 222 -5.07 -17.88 -11.20
C ALA A 222 -5.07 -16.34 -11.38
N THR A 223 -4.30 -15.64 -10.55
CA THR A 223 -4.11 -14.19 -10.54
C THR A 223 -2.64 -13.83 -10.73
N VAL A 224 -2.37 -12.60 -11.16
CA VAL A 224 -1.04 -11.99 -11.16
C VAL A 224 -1.06 -10.76 -10.25
N ALA A 225 0.03 -10.52 -9.53
CA ALA A 225 0.17 -9.34 -8.69
C ALA A 225 0.71 -8.19 -9.55
N VAL A 226 -0.03 -7.09 -9.64
CA VAL A 226 0.27 -5.96 -10.52
C VAL A 226 0.30 -4.67 -9.73
N ARG A 227 1.41 -3.96 -9.80
CA ARG A 227 1.56 -2.60 -9.33
C ARG A 227 1.51 -1.67 -10.54
N LEU A 228 0.36 -1.06 -10.78
CA LEU A 228 0.25 0.00 -11.79
C LEU A 228 0.72 1.30 -11.13
N THR A 229 1.88 1.83 -11.53
CA THR A 229 2.52 2.98 -10.90
C THR A 229 2.42 4.23 -11.74
N LYS A 230 2.25 5.38 -11.08
CA LYS A 230 2.29 6.72 -11.64
C LYS A 230 3.46 7.53 -11.08
N GLU A 231 4.33 6.90 -10.29
CA GLU A 231 5.55 7.50 -9.77
C GLU A 231 6.56 7.73 -10.92
N GLU A 232 7.05 8.96 -11.06
CA GLU A 232 7.79 9.46 -12.22
C GLU A 232 9.05 8.64 -12.52
N PHE A 233 9.83 8.30 -11.49
CA PHE A 233 11.05 7.51 -11.65
C PHE A 233 10.75 6.10 -12.18
N LEU A 234 9.79 5.40 -11.58
CA LEU A 234 9.40 4.05 -12.01
C LEU A 234 8.76 4.05 -13.39
N VAL A 235 7.93 5.04 -13.72
CA VAL A 235 7.36 5.22 -15.07
C VAL A 235 8.51 5.38 -16.08
N SER A 236 9.46 6.28 -15.80
CA SER A 236 10.62 6.52 -16.66
C SER A 236 11.51 5.27 -16.80
N LEU A 237 11.64 4.48 -15.75
CA LEU A 237 12.38 3.21 -15.77
C LEU A 237 11.69 2.18 -16.67
N ILE A 238 10.38 2.00 -16.52
CA ILE A 238 9.56 1.09 -17.34
C ILE A 238 9.65 1.46 -18.82
N GLU A 239 9.52 2.75 -19.13
CA GLU A 239 9.69 3.26 -20.49
C GLU A 239 11.10 3.02 -21.03
N THR A 240 12.12 3.27 -20.20
CA THR A 240 13.53 3.01 -20.56
C THR A 240 13.78 1.54 -20.89
N MET A 241 13.10 0.64 -20.19
CA MET A 241 13.18 -0.80 -20.43
C MET A 241 12.25 -1.29 -21.55
N GLY A 242 11.39 -0.43 -22.08
CA GLY A 242 10.50 -0.73 -23.19
C GLY A 242 9.30 -1.62 -22.83
N GLY A 243 8.94 -1.72 -21.54
CA GLY A 243 7.78 -2.50 -21.12
C GLY A 243 7.74 -2.82 -19.63
N ALA A 244 6.64 -3.44 -19.20
CA ALA A 244 6.43 -3.83 -17.81
C ALA A 244 7.57 -4.72 -17.28
N LEU A 245 7.80 -4.64 -15.98
CA LEU A 245 8.88 -5.33 -15.29
C LEU A 245 8.32 -6.33 -14.30
N ILE A 246 8.83 -7.56 -14.34
CA ILE A 246 8.76 -8.46 -13.19
C ILE A 246 9.63 -7.88 -12.09
N SER A 247 9.15 -7.91 -10.85
CA SER A 247 9.81 -7.34 -9.69
C SER A 247 9.62 -8.19 -8.44
N THR A 248 10.66 -8.19 -7.62
CA THR A 248 10.69 -8.72 -6.26
C THR A 248 11.72 -7.92 -5.47
N SER A 249 11.63 -7.88 -4.15
CA SER A 249 12.68 -7.27 -3.31
C SER A 249 14.07 -7.84 -3.62
N ALA A 250 15.11 -7.01 -3.61
CA ALA A 250 16.48 -7.36 -4.01
C ALA A 250 17.30 -8.04 -2.90
N ASN A 251 16.68 -8.95 -2.15
CA ASN A 251 17.28 -9.71 -1.06
C ASN A 251 17.20 -11.24 -1.31
N HIS A 252 17.98 -12.04 -0.59
CA HIS A 252 17.73 -13.48 -0.54
C HIS A 252 16.38 -13.79 0.10
N SER A 253 15.74 -14.88 -0.32
CA SER A 253 14.40 -15.24 0.14
C SER A 253 14.39 -15.45 1.66
N GLY A 254 13.65 -14.61 2.38
CA GLY A 254 13.51 -14.68 3.85
C GLY A 254 14.43 -13.75 4.63
N SER A 255 15.34 -13.04 3.97
CA SER A 255 16.18 -11.99 4.58
C SER A 255 15.44 -10.66 4.67
N GLN A 256 16.02 -9.68 5.38
CA GLN A 256 15.53 -8.30 5.38
C GLN A 256 15.63 -7.69 3.97
N SER A 257 14.71 -6.80 3.62
CA SER A 257 14.75 -6.07 2.35
C SER A 257 15.88 -5.04 2.36
N LEU A 258 16.53 -4.86 1.20
CA LEU A 258 17.67 -3.97 1.04
C LEU A 258 17.19 -2.59 0.59
N THR A 259 17.81 -1.54 1.10
CA THR A 259 17.40 -0.13 0.89
C THR A 259 18.48 0.72 0.21
N SER A 260 19.68 0.16 -0.04
CA SER A 260 20.75 0.85 -0.75
C SER A 260 21.40 0.00 -1.84
N ALA A 261 21.98 0.65 -2.84
CA ALA A 261 22.71 -0.03 -3.91
C ALA A 261 23.93 -0.80 -3.37
N GLU A 262 24.63 -0.25 -2.38
CA GLU A 262 25.76 -0.91 -1.69
C GLU A 262 25.35 -2.26 -1.09
N GLN A 263 24.20 -2.32 -0.40
CA GLN A 263 23.69 -3.57 0.16
C GLN A 263 23.38 -4.60 -0.95
N VAL A 264 22.83 -4.15 -2.08
CA VAL A 264 22.54 -5.03 -3.21
C VAL A 264 23.82 -5.52 -3.87
N GLU A 265 24.82 -4.65 -4.02
CA GLU A 265 26.14 -5.02 -4.51
C GLU A 265 26.78 -6.10 -3.63
N ASP A 266 26.77 -5.91 -2.30
CA ASP A 266 27.26 -6.90 -1.34
C ASP A 266 26.55 -8.25 -1.48
N MET A 267 25.21 -8.23 -1.62
CA MET A 267 24.44 -9.44 -1.87
C MET A 267 24.91 -10.15 -3.15
N LEU A 268 25.04 -9.42 -4.26
CA LEU A 268 25.45 -9.98 -5.55
C LEU A 268 26.88 -10.53 -5.51
N VAL A 269 27.82 -9.79 -4.91
CA VAL A 269 29.23 -10.17 -4.80
C VAL A 269 29.42 -11.39 -3.90
N SER A 270 28.56 -11.56 -2.89
CA SER A 270 28.57 -12.73 -2.01
C SER A 270 28.13 -14.03 -2.69
N ASP A 271 27.41 -13.94 -3.83
CA ASP A 271 26.98 -15.11 -4.60
C ASP A 271 28.16 -15.74 -5.35
N SER A 272 28.40 -17.03 -5.13
CA SER A 272 29.47 -17.77 -5.81
C SER A 272 29.31 -17.90 -7.33
N ARG A 273 28.10 -17.67 -7.87
CA ARG A 273 27.77 -17.78 -9.29
C ARG A 273 28.03 -16.46 -10.01
N VAL A 274 29.31 -16.19 -10.28
CA VAL A 274 29.78 -14.93 -10.89
C VAL A 274 29.04 -14.56 -12.20
N TYR A 275 28.64 -15.54 -13.01
CA TYR A 275 27.90 -15.29 -14.25
C TYR A 275 26.55 -14.60 -14.04
N LEU A 276 25.92 -14.78 -12.87
CA LEU A 276 24.68 -14.09 -12.51
C LEU A 276 24.95 -12.62 -12.14
N GLN A 277 26.14 -12.28 -11.63
CA GLN A 277 26.52 -10.90 -11.32
C GLN A 277 26.64 -10.07 -12.62
N GLU A 278 27.23 -10.65 -13.67
CA GLU A 278 27.37 -10.00 -14.99
C GLU A 278 26.03 -9.76 -15.71
N ARG A 279 24.97 -10.43 -15.24
CA ARG A 279 23.61 -10.26 -15.74
C ARG A 279 22.89 -9.08 -15.11
N VAL A 280 23.37 -8.57 -13.99
CA VAL A 280 22.70 -7.48 -13.25
C VAL A 280 23.28 -6.11 -13.63
N LEU A 281 22.41 -5.19 -13.99
CA LEU A 281 22.66 -3.75 -13.96
C LEU A 281 22.10 -3.20 -12.65
N LEU A 282 22.95 -2.60 -11.82
CA LEU A 282 22.55 -2.03 -10.54
C LEU A 282 22.47 -0.50 -10.66
N LEU A 283 21.27 0.04 -10.50
CA LEU A 283 21.05 1.48 -10.48
C LEU A 283 21.50 2.04 -9.14
N ASN A 284 22.56 2.83 -9.15
CA ASN A 284 23.11 3.49 -7.97
C ASN A 284 22.37 4.80 -7.68
N GLN A 285 21.12 4.65 -7.24
CA GLN A 285 20.21 5.73 -6.86
C GLN A 285 19.60 5.39 -5.50
N PRO A 286 19.29 6.38 -4.64
CA PRO A 286 18.58 6.11 -3.39
C PRO A 286 17.18 5.57 -3.69
N VAL A 287 16.57 4.90 -2.70
CA VAL A 287 15.12 4.64 -2.72
C VAL A 287 14.35 5.96 -2.82
N ILE A 288 13.18 5.93 -3.46
CA ILE A 288 12.42 7.14 -3.80
C ILE A 288 12.03 7.91 -2.55
N TYR A 289 11.55 7.20 -1.52
CA TYR A 289 11.23 7.81 -0.24
C TYR A 289 12.28 7.43 0.82
N PRO A 290 12.76 8.42 1.59
CA PRO A 290 13.69 8.19 2.70
C PRO A 290 13.16 7.19 3.74
N GLU A 291 14.08 6.48 4.41
CA GLU A 291 13.75 5.48 5.43
C GLU A 291 12.95 6.06 6.62
N GLU A 292 13.10 7.35 6.90
CA GLU A 292 12.34 8.10 7.92
C GLU A 292 10.82 8.14 7.67
N PHE A 293 10.36 7.95 6.43
CA PHE A 293 8.93 7.79 6.14
C PHE A 293 8.41 6.40 6.52
N GLY A 294 9.31 5.47 6.84
CA GLY A 294 9.01 4.11 7.29
C GLY A 294 8.27 3.24 6.26
N ILE A 295 8.27 3.64 5.00
CA ILE A 295 7.59 2.93 3.92
C ILE A 295 8.20 1.52 3.80
N LYS A 296 7.37 0.49 3.68
CA LYS A 296 7.77 -0.92 3.54
C LYS A 296 7.52 -1.39 2.12
N GLU A 297 7.50 -2.70 1.87
CA GLU A 297 7.16 -3.20 0.54
C GLU A 297 5.67 -3.05 0.22
N SER A 298 5.33 -3.13 -1.06
CA SER A 298 3.98 -2.88 -1.54
C SER A 298 2.90 -3.70 -0.81
N ILE A 299 1.78 -3.05 -0.52
CA ILE A 299 0.59 -3.71 0.03
C ILE A 299 -0.06 -4.54 -1.08
N LEU A 300 -0.41 -5.79 -0.79
CA LEU A 300 -1.05 -6.67 -1.77
C LEU A 300 -2.56 -6.71 -1.54
N ILE A 301 -3.34 -6.29 -2.53
CA ILE A 301 -4.79 -6.05 -2.46
C ILE A 301 -5.52 -6.92 -3.48
N ASN A 302 -6.62 -7.55 -3.07
CA ASN A 302 -7.55 -8.26 -3.94
C ASN A 302 -8.90 -7.54 -3.95
N LEU A 303 -9.21 -6.89 -5.07
CA LEU A 303 -10.50 -6.22 -5.33
C LEU A 303 -11.29 -6.91 -6.45
N LEU A 304 -10.99 -8.18 -6.73
CA LEU A 304 -11.72 -8.91 -7.77
C LEU A 304 -13.13 -9.25 -7.27
N PRO A 305 -14.18 -8.92 -8.03
CA PRO A 305 -15.53 -9.26 -7.64
C PRO A 305 -15.75 -10.78 -7.69
N ASP A 306 -16.71 -11.27 -6.92
CA ASP A 306 -17.06 -12.69 -6.85
C ASP A 306 -17.29 -13.34 -8.22
N SER A 307 -17.91 -12.60 -9.14
CA SER A 307 -18.15 -13.05 -10.52
C SER A 307 -16.85 -13.39 -11.25
N VAL A 308 -15.81 -12.55 -11.11
CA VAL A 308 -14.49 -12.79 -11.70
C VAL A 308 -13.78 -13.91 -10.95
N MET A 309 -13.84 -13.93 -9.61
CA MET A 309 -13.24 -15.00 -8.81
C MET A 309 -13.81 -16.37 -9.15
N GLN A 310 -15.12 -16.48 -9.42
CA GLN A 310 -15.76 -17.72 -9.88
C GLN A 310 -15.21 -18.18 -11.24
N VAL A 311 -15.05 -17.26 -12.19
CA VAL A 311 -14.42 -17.57 -13.49
C VAL A 311 -12.98 -18.06 -13.30
N LEU A 312 -12.20 -17.42 -12.43
CA LEU A 312 -10.81 -17.81 -12.16
C LEU A 312 -10.71 -19.18 -11.49
N LYS A 313 -11.61 -19.52 -10.55
CA LYS A 313 -11.67 -20.83 -9.90
C LYS A 313 -11.87 -21.97 -10.92
N LEU A 314 -12.58 -21.71 -12.02
CA LEU A 314 -12.78 -22.70 -13.10
C LEU A 314 -11.53 -22.91 -13.98
N ARG A 315 -10.61 -21.93 -14.04
CA ARG A 315 -9.38 -22.00 -14.86
C ARG A 315 -8.25 -22.80 -14.20
N GLY A 316 -8.43 -23.19 -12.94
CA GLY A 316 -7.41 -23.88 -12.15
C GLY A 316 -6.34 -22.93 -11.60
N GLY A 317 -5.74 -23.32 -10.47
CA GLY A 317 -4.85 -22.47 -9.69
C GLY A 317 -5.53 -21.86 -8.46
N THR A 318 -4.74 -21.35 -7.53
CA THR A 318 -5.25 -20.74 -6.31
C THR A 318 -5.71 -19.30 -6.59
N VAL A 319 -6.90 -18.93 -6.12
CA VAL A 319 -7.33 -17.53 -6.01
C VAL A 319 -7.24 -17.18 -4.52
N PRO A 320 -6.41 -16.20 -4.12
CA PRO A 320 -6.35 -15.77 -2.73
C PRO A 320 -7.72 -15.26 -2.28
N GLU A 321 -8.25 -15.79 -1.16
CA GLU A 321 -9.59 -15.45 -0.67
C GLU A 321 -9.64 -14.11 0.08
N THR A 322 -8.50 -13.56 0.54
CA THR A 322 -8.47 -12.35 1.38
C THR A 322 -8.24 -11.08 0.57
N GLY A 323 -8.99 -10.02 0.89
CA GLY A 323 -8.92 -8.69 0.28
C GLY A 323 -7.57 -7.98 0.42
N VAL A 324 -6.78 -8.30 1.45
CA VAL A 324 -5.41 -7.81 1.62
C VAL A 324 -4.54 -8.92 2.21
N ALA A 325 -3.34 -9.13 1.67
CA ALA A 325 -2.50 -10.27 2.05
C ALA A 325 -1.12 -9.89 2.59
N ARG A 326 -0.67 -8.64 2.39
CA ARG A 326 0.64 -8.14 2.85
C ARG A 326 0.47 -6.72 3.37
N ASN A 327 1.12 -6.42 4.50
CA ASN A 327 1.20 -5.06 5.04
C ASN A 327 -0.20 -4.43 5.21
N LEU A 328 -1.19 -5.26 5.60
CA LEU A 328 -2.55 -4.82 5.90
C LEU A 328 -2.58 -3.70 6.96
N PRO A 329 -1.75 -3.74 8.03
CA PRO A 329 -1.64 -2.60 8.92
C PRO A 329 -1.19 -1.35 8.19
N ASP A 330 -0.24 -1.45 7.25
CA ASP A 330 0.29 -0.31 6.52
C ASP A 330 -0.75 0.38 5.64
N LEU A 331 -1.76 -0.34 5.13
CA LEU A 331 -2.85 0.25 4.33
C LEU A 331 -3.68 1.26 5.13
N PHE A 332 -3.82 1.02 6.43
CA PHE A 332 -4.62 1.85 7.33
C PHE A 332 -3.72 2.69 8.26
N LEU A 333 -2.47 2.28 8.48
CA LEU A 333 -1.47 2.79 9.43
C LEU A 333 -0.07 2.71 8.79
N PRO A 334 0.37 3.67 7.97
CA PRO A 334 1.78 3.74 7.56
C PRO A 334 2.72 3.56 8.76
N ASN A 335 3.78 2.76 8.58
CA ASN A 335 4.78 2.47 9.60
C ASN A 335 5.52 3.73 10.06
N LEU A 336 4.98 4.43 11.04
CA LEU A 336 5.67 5.51 11.73
C LEU A 336 6.66 5.02 12.80
N GLY A 337 6.88 3.71 12.91
CA GLY A 337 7.69 3.13 13.99
C GLY A 337 7.05 3.27 15.38
N LEU A 338 5.73 3.46 15.44
CA LEU A 338 4.97 3.58 16.68
C LEU A 338 4.29 2.24 16.97
N ASP A 339 4.48 1.74 18.19
CA ASP A 339 3.79 0.55 18.70
C ASP A 339 2.34 0.93 19.01
N LEU A 340 1.49 1.00 17.98
CA LEU A 340 0.06 1.21 18.13
C LEU A 340 -0.58 -0.14 18.48
N GLU A 341 -0.41 -0.57 19.74
CA GLU A 341 -0.98 -1.81 20.27
C GLU A 341 -2.53 -1.77 20.31
N GLU A 342 -3.14 -0.58 20.20
CA GLU A 342 -4.58 -0.38 20.33
C GLU A 342 -5.27 0.09 19.02
N PRO A 343 -6.31 -0.63 18.55
CA PRO A 343 -7.05 -0.31 17.31
C PRO A 343 -7.65 1.09 17.23
N ASP A 344 -7.95 1.71 18.37
CA ASP A 344 -8.57 3.03 18.45
C ASP A 344 -7.58 4.14 18.08
N GLN A 345 -6.31 3.98 18.49
CA GLN A 345 -5.24 4.92 18.16
C GLN A 345 -4.87 4.84 16.69
N ALA A 346 -4.86 3.62 16.17
CA ALA A 346 -4.73 3.33 14.75
C ALA A 346 -5.77 4.06 13.90
N ILE A 347 -7.04 3.98 14.28
CA ILE A 347 -8.12 4.60 13.53
C ILE A 347 -8.10 6.12 13.64
N CYS A 348 -7.87 6.69 14.83
CA CYS A 348 -7.67 8.13 14.99
C CYS A 348 -6.49 8.64 14.14
N TYR A 349 -5.42 7.85 14.03
CA TYR A 349 -4.26 8.17 13.21
C TYR A 349 -4.56 8.11 11.70
N ALA A 350 -5.26 7.07 11.23
CA ALA A 350 -5.73 6.96 9.86
C ALA A 350 -6.55 8.20 9.48
N LEU A 351 -7.48 8.59 10.34
CA LEU A 351 -8.28 9.80 10.20
C LEU A 351 -7.42 11.07 10.16
N LEU A 352 -6.46 11.25 11.07
CA LEU A 352 -5.59 12.43 11.10
C LEU A 352 -4.73 12.58 9.84
N ARG A 353 -4.31 11.47 9.22
CA ARG A 353 -3.59 11.50 7.93
C ARG A 353 -4.52 11.79 6.75
N PHE A 354 -5.75 11.28 6.80
CA PHE A 354 -6.83 11.65 5.87
C PHE A 354 -7.21 13.14 5.95
N LEU A 355 -6.87 13.79 7.07
CA LEU A 355 -7.20 15.17 7.39
C LEU A 355 -6.07 16.18 7.11
N ILE A 356 -4.79 15.78 7.15
CA ILE A 356 -3.66 16.74 7.13
C ILE A 356 -2.43 16.16 6.41
N ALA A 357 -1.66 17.04 5.74
CA ALA A 357 -0.50 16.70 4.93
C ALA A 357 0.57 15.86 5.68
N PRO A 358 1.31 14.99 4.99
CA PRO A 358 2.21 14.00 5.59
C PRO A 358 3.25 14.58 6.56
N GLU A 359 3.82 15.74 6.22
CA GLU A 359 4.86 16.42 7.01
C GLU A 359 4.32 16.85 8.37
N PHE A 360 3.06 17.29 8.41
CA PHE A 360 2.39 17.64 9.64
C PHE A 360 2.08 16.42 10.48
N THR A 361 1.56 15.36 9.88
CA THR A 361 1.23 14.13 10.59
C THR A 361 2.48 13.53 11.24
N ILE A 362 3.61 13.47 10.51
CA ILE A 362 4.90 12.98 11.04
C ILE A 362 5.41 13.90 12.15
N PHE A 363 5.43 15.22 11.92
CA PHE A 363 5.88 16.19 12.91
C PHE A 363 5.03 16.16 14.19
N ALA A 364 3.71 16.16 14.06
CA ALA A 364 2.79 16.16 15.18
C ALA A 364 2.92 14.88 16.01
N VAL A 365 2.99 13.73 15.35
CA VAL A 365 3.09 12.44 16.03
C VAL A 365 4.47 12.23 16.65
N GLY A 366 5.55 12.58 15.97
CA GLY A 366 6.90 12.55 16.56
C GLY A 366 7.04 13.50 17.75
N THR A 367 6.40 14.67 17.69
CA THR A 367 6.35 15.63 18.79
C THR A 367 5.56 15.09 19.99
N ILE A 368 4.43 14.44 19.73
CA ILE A 368 3.61 13.77 20.77
C ILE A 368 4.36 12.60 21.39
N TYR A 369 4.99 11.76 20.57
CA TYR A 369 5.77 10.62 21.04
C TYR A 369 6.95 11.06 21.91
N ASN A 370 7.72 12.06 21.46
CA ASN A 370 8.81 12.63 22.25
C ASN A 370 8.29 13.24 23.55
N TYR A 371 7.15 13.91 23.54
CA TYR A 371 6.50 14.41 24.75
C TYR A 371 6.14 13.28 25.71
N LEU A 372 5.65 12.13 25.23
CA LEU A 372 5.28 10.98 26.05
C LEU A 372 6.48 10.13 26.51
N ALA A 373 7.61 10.22 25.80
CA ALA A 373 8.82 9.47 26.08
C ALA A 373 9.82 10.23 26.97
N ASP A 374 9.62 11.53 27.20
CA ASP A 374 10.52 12.38 27.99
C ASP A 374 10.25 12.23 29.51
N PRO A 375 11.12 11.53 30.26
CA PRO A 375 10.89 11.24 31.67
C PRO A 375 10.97 12.48 32.58
N ASP A 376 11.50 13.60 32.08
CA ASP A 376 11.64 14.85 32.81
C ASP A 376 10.41 15.77 32.62
N VAL A 377 9.46 15.38 31.77
CA VAL A 377 8.23 16.11 31.49
C VAL A 377 7.06 15.46 32.23
N GLU A 378 6.31 16.26 32.98
CA GLU A 378 5.12 15.77 33.66
C GLU A 378 4.01 15.53 32.64
N HIS A 379 3.85 14.28 32.22
CA HIS A 379 2.83 13.91 31.24
C HIS A 379 1.42 14.11 31.81
N ASN A 380 0.73 15.14 31.35
CA ASN A 380 -0.67 15.38 31.69
C ASN A 380 -1.47 15.80 30.45
N GLU A 381 -2.78 15.50 30.50
CA GLU A 381 -3.68 15.69 29.37
C GLU A 381 -3.75 17.16 28.93
N GLU A 382 -3.57 18.12 29.83
CA GLU A 382 -3.63 19.55 29.53
C GLU A 382 -2.43 20.03 28.68
N GLN A 383 -1.24 19.53 28.99
CA GLN A 383 -0.02 19.83 28.24
C GLN A 383 0.03 19.11 26.89
N LEU A 384 -0.37 17.83 26.85
CA LEU A 384 -0.50 17.09 25.60
C LEU A 384 -1.51 17.79 24.67
N PHE A 385 -2.63 18.23 25.23
CA PHE A 385 -3.65 18.96 24.50
C PHE A 385 -3.12 20.30 23.94
N ALA A 386 -2.41 21.08 24.75
CA ALA A 386 -1.78 22.33 24.30
C ALA A 386 -0.75 22.09 23.18
N LEU A 387 0.01 21.00 23.26
CA LEU A 387 0.98 20.60 22.25
C LEU A 387 0.28 20.30 20.91
N VAL A 388 -0.72 19.42 20.91
CA VAL A 388 -1.50 19.04 19.72
C VAL A 388 -2.21 20.25 19.10
N LYS A 389 -2.80 21.10 19.93
CA LYS A 389 -3.45 22.33 19.49
C LYS A 389 -2.46 23.28 18.80
N ASN A 390 -1.30 23.52 19.39
CA ASN A 390 -0.28 24.40 18.81
C ASN A 390 0.30 23.85 17.51
N LEU A 391 0.48 22.53 17.43
CA LEU A 391 0.84 21.84 16.20
C LEU A 391 -0.21 22.13 15.12
N ALA A 392 -1.48 21.85 15.39
CA ALA A 392 -2.57 22.05 14.42
C ALA A 392 -2.65 23.49 13.91
N TYR A 393 -2.56 24.49 14.80
CA TYR A 393 -2.54 25.91 14.43
C TYR A 393 -1.34 26.31 13.57
N SER A 394 -0.15 25.77 13.85
CA SER A 394 1.05 26.10 13.08
C SER A 394 0.98 25.66 11.62
N PHE A 395 0.15 24.65 11.32
CA PHE A 395 0.11 24.01 10.01
C PHE A 395 -1.13 24.35 9.19
N LEU A 396 -2.32 24.34 9.82
CA LEU A 396 -3.58 24.61 9.14
C LEU A 396 -3.86 26.12 8.97
N GLY A 397 -3.10 26.98 9.65
CA GLY A 397 -3.51 28.37 9.86
C GLY A 397 -4.74 28.46 10.78
N ASN A 398 -5.28 29.67 10.93
CA ASN A 398 -6.41 29.95 11.84
C ASN A 398 -7.70 29.21 11.48
#